data_AF-A0A4Q3RKV9-F1
#
_entry.id   AF-A0A4Q3RKV9-F1
#
_cell.length_a   1.000
_cell.length_b   1.000
_cell.length_c   1.000
_cell.angle_alpha   90.00
_cell.angle_beta   90.00
_cell.angle_gamma   90.00
#
_symmetry.space_group_name_H-M   'P 1'
#
loop_
_entity.id
_entity.type
_entity.pdbx_description
1 polymer ?
#
loop_
_entity_poly.entity_id
_entity_poly.type
_entity_poly.pdbx_seq_one_letter_code
_entity_poly.pdbx_strand_id
1 'polypeptide(L)'
;MKVEVKDGTINVTRPTDQIRHRALHGLSRALVANLVKGVTDGYTKKLELIGVGFKAANTGNVLDLALGYSHNIIFEVPKEIKVATEQLKGQNPTITLEGNDRQLLGAVAAKIRSLRKPEPYKGKGVRYQGEVVRKKAGKAAGK
;
A
#
# COMPACT_ATOMS: atom_id res chain seq x y z
N MET A 1 18.84 -11.56 -21.38
CA MET A 1 17.70 -12.33 -20.84
C MET A 1 16.80 -12.69 -21.99
N LYS A 2 16.48 -13.97 -22.14
CA LYS A 2 15.53 -14.43 -23.15
C LYS A 2 14.24 -14.82 -22.44
N VAL A 3 13.11 -14.44 -23.01
CA VAL A 3 11.77 -14.75 -22.48
C VAL A 3 11.04 -15.54 -23.57
N GLU A 4 10.63 -16.75 -23.26
CA GLU A 4 9.90 -17.64 -24.17
C GLU A 4 8.55 -17.99 -23.56
N VAL A 5 7.50 -17.97 -24.37
CA VAL A 5 6.16 -18.45 -23.99
C VAL A 5 5.97 -19.82 -24.62
N LYS A 6 5.81 -20.86 -23.80
CA LYS A 6 5.56 -22.25 -24.25
C LYS A 6 4.48 -22.88 -23.37
N ASP A 7 3.48 -23.47 -24.01
CA ASP A 7 2.43 -24.27 -23.34
C ASP A 7 1.73 -23.55 -22.18
N GLY A 8 1.45 -22.25 -22.34
CA GLY A 8 0.83 -21.43 -21.29
C GLY A 8 1.76 -21.05 -20.14
N THR A 9 3.05 -21.39 -20.23
CA THR A 9 4.09 -21.02 -19.25
C THR A 9 5.07 -20.02 -19.84
N ILE A 10 5.56 -19.10 -19.01
CA ILE A 10 6.58 -18.11 -19.39
C ILE A 10 7.91 -18.52 -18.80
N ASN A 11 8.85 -18.90 -19.67
CA ASN A 11 10.20 -19.30 -19.32
C ASN A 11 11.16 -18.14 -19.52
N VAL A 12 11.79 -17.69 -18.43
CA VAL A 12 12.88 -16.71 -18.48
C VAL A 12 14.19 -17.48 -18.43
N THR A 13 15.10 -17.23 -19.37
CA THR A 13 16.45 -17.82 -19.39
C THR A 13 17.52 -16.74 -19.38
N ARG A 14 18.63 -17.06 -18.73
CA ARG A 14 19.79 -16.17 -18.59
C ARG A 14 20.87 -16.54 -19.62
N PRO A 15 21.56 -15.56 -20.21
CA PRO A 15 22.60 -15.84 -21.21
C PRO A 15 23.92 -16.33 -20.57
N THR A 16 24.24 -15.91 -19.34
CA THR A 16 25.43 -16.37 -18.61
C THR A 16 25.16 -16.46 -17.11
N ASP A 17 26.08 -17.08 -16.36
CA ASP A 17 26.05 -17.21 -14.89
C ASP A 17 26.70 -16.06 -14.11
N GLN A 18 27.01 -14.96 -14.79
CA GLN A 18 27.50 -13.75 -14.12
C GLN A 18 26.52 -13.27 -13.05
N ILE A 19 27.05 -12.71 -11.95
CA ILE A 19 26.26 -12.26 -10.79
C ILE A 19 25.15 -11.29 -11.21
N ARG A 20 25.44 -10.35 -12.13
CA ARG A 20 24.45 -9.41 -12.66
C ARG A 20 23.30 -10.11 -13.38
N HIS A 21 23.60 -11.10 -14.24
CA HIS A 21 22.58 -11.86 -14.95
C HIS A 21 21.76 -12.73 -14.01
N ARG A 22 22.37 -13.33 -12.98
CA ARG A 22 21.63 -14.06 -11.95
C ARG A 22 20.63 -13.18 -11.19
N ALA A 23 21.03 -11.97 -10.80
CA ALA A 23 20.14 -11.03 -10.11
C ALA A 23 18.97 -10.59 -11.01
N LEU A 24 19.25 -10.23 -12.27
CA LEU A 24 18.22 -9.82 -13.23
C LEU A 24 17.26 -10.97 -13.60
N HIS A 25 17.71 -12.22 -13.52
CA HIS A 25 16.88 -13.38 -13.83
C HIS A 25 15.70 -13.47 -12.87
N GLY A 26 15.99 -13.45 -11.56
CA GLY A 26 14.96 -13.51 -10.53
C GLY A 26 14.02 -12.31 -10.58
N LEU A 27 14.57 -11.11 -10.80
CA LEU A 27 13.79 -9.89 -10.92
C LEU A 27 12.81 -9.96 -12.10
N SER A 28 13.29 -10.31 -13.30
CA SER A 28 12.46 -10.35 -14.50
C SER A 28 11.32 -11.36 -14.36
N ARG A 29 11.61 -12.56 -13.82
CA ARG A 29 10.62 -13.58 -13.54
C ARG A 29 9.57 -13.10 -12.53
N ALA A 30 9.99 -12.40 -11.47
CA ALA A 30 9.07 -11.86 -10.47
C ALA A 30 8.17 -10.75 -11.02
N LEU A 31 8.72 -9.84 -11.85
CA LEU A 31 7.94 -8.78 -12.49
C LEU A 31 6.85 -9.37 -13.40
N VAL A 32 7.20 -10.32 -14.26
CA VAL A 32 6.21 -10.98 -15.14
C VAL A 32 5.15 -11.72 -14.33
N ALA A 33 5.55 -12.47 -13.30
CA ALA A 33 4.59 -13.17 -12.43
C ALA A 33 3.64 -12.20 -11.71
N ASN A 34 4.12 -11.03 -11.27
CA ASN A 34 3.26 -10.01 -10.67
C ASN A 34 2.28 -9.41 -11.69
N LEU A 35 2.69 -9.21 -12.94
CA LEU A 35 1.79 -8.73 -13.99
C LEU A 35 0.67 -9.72 -14.26
N VAL A 36 0.99 -11.02 -14.40
CA VAL A 36 -0.01 -12.07 -14.61
C VAL A 36 -0.99 -12.11 -13.43
N LYS A 37 -0.48 -12.17 -12.20
CA LYS A 37 -1.33 -12.18 -11.00
C LYS A 37 -2.18 -10.92 -10.86
N GLY A 38 -1.65 -9.77 -11.23
CA GLY A 38 -2.36 -8.49 -11.18
C GLY A 38 -3.56 -8.42 -12.11
N VAL A 39 -3.51 -9.08 -13.26
CA VAL A 39 -4.63 -9.15 -14.21
C VAL A 39 -5.64 -10.23 -13.82
N THR A 40 -5.20 -11.34 -13.22
CA THR A 40 -6.12 -12.44 -12.83
C THR A 40 -6.82 -12.17 -11.50
N ASP A 41 -6.07 -11.84 -10.46
CA ASP A 41 -6.55 -11.78 -9.08
C ASP A 41 -6.72 -10.33 -8.61
N GLY A 42 -5.97 -9.40 -9.21
CA GLY A 42 -5.82 -8.05 -8.71
C GLY A 42 -5.00 -7.97 -7.42
N TYR A 43 -4.72 -6.74 -6.99
CA TYR A 43 -4.05 -6.45 -5.72
C TYR A 43 -4.89 -5.53 -4.86
N THR A 44 -4.94 -5.84 -3.57
CA THR A 44 -5.62 -5.06 -2.54
C THR A 44 -4.63 -4.65 -1.46
N LYS A 45 -4.68 -3.38 -1.06
CA LYS A 45 -3.98 -2.87 0.13
C LYS A 45 -4.95 -2.14 1.03
N LYS A 46 -4.96 -2.52 2.30
CA LYS A 46 -5.79 -1.90 3.33
C LYS A 46 -4.93 -1.04 4.27
N LEU A 47 -5.36 0.19 4.45
CA LEU A 47 -4.77 1.17 5.37
C LEU A 47 -5.78 1.49 6.46
N GLU A 48 -5.32 1.60 7.70
CA GLU A 48 -6.16 1.97 8.84
C GLU A 48 -5.71 3.31 9.41
N LEU A 49 -6.69 4.17 9.72
CA LEU A 49 -6.45 5.47 10.35
C LEU A 49 -6.67 5.34 11.85
N ILE A 50 -5.59 5.40 12.62
CA ILE A 50 -5.67 5.42 14.08
C ILE A 50 -5.54 6.85 14.56
N GLY A 51 -6.59 7.39 15.16
CA GLY A 51 -6.53 8.70 15.79
C GLY A 51 -7.90 9.15 16.24
N VAL A 52 -7.92 9.99 17.26
CA VAL A 52 -9.16 10.62 17.70
C VAL A 52 -9.51 11.68 16.67
N GLY A 53 -10.71 11.60 16.10
CA GLY A 53 -11.18 12.54 15.08
C GLY A 53 -10.63 12.32 13.68
N PHE A 54 -9.86 11.25 13.44
CA PHE A 54 -9.39 10.93 12.09
C PHE A 54 -10.55 10.39 11.25
N LYS A 55 -10.63 10.86 10.01
CA LYS A 55 -11.67 10.47 9.06
C LYS A 55 -11.08 10.38 7.65
N ALA A 56 -11.63 9.47 6.86
CA ALA A 56 -11.32 9.31 5.44
C ALA A 56 -12.63 9.16 4.67
N ALA A 57 -12.89 10.06 3.74
CA ALA A 57 -14.02 9.99 2.83
C ALA A 57 -13.49 9.98 1.39
N ASN A 58 -14.20 9.34 0.47
CA ASN A 58 -13.87 9.39 -0.95
C ASN A 58 -15.06 9.90 -1.77
N THR A 59 -14.75 10.73 -2.76
CA THR A 59 -15.67 11.15 -3.81
C THR A 59 -15.10 10.64 -5.12
N GLY A 60 -15.52 9.44 -5.53
CA GLY A 60 -14.88 8.71 -6.62
C GLY A 60 -13.42 8.37 -6.27
N ASN A 61 -12.48 8.83 -7.10
CA ASN A 61 -11.04 8.63 -6.90
C ASN A 61 -10.35 9.79 -6.14
N VAL A 62 -11.12 10.77 -5.68
CA VAL A 62 -10.60 11.84 -4.82
C VAL A 62 -10.81 11.44 -3.37
N LEU A 63 -9.73 11.40 -2.59
CA LEU A 63 -9.72 11.01 -1.20
C LEU A 63 -9.59 12.26 -0.31
N ASP A 64 -10.59 12.49 0.54
CA ASP A 64 -10.58 13.54 1.55
C ASP A 64 -10.17 12.95 2.92
N LEU A 65 -9.04 13.42 3.45
CA LEU A 65 -8.43 12.93 4.68
C LEU A 65 -8.40 14.01 5.77
N ALA A 66 -9.12 13.76 6.86
CA ALA A 66 -8.98 14.51 8.10
C ALA A 66 -8.00 13.77 9.03
N LEU A 67 -6.74 14.21 9.07
CA LEU A 67 -5.65 13.59 9.85
C LEU A 67 -5.23 14.42 11.07
N GLY A 68 -6.11 15.31 11.55
CA GLY A 68 -5.85 16.20 12.68
C GLY A 68 -4.94 17.39 12.36
N TYR A 69 -4.85 17.76 11.08
CA TYR A 69 -4.30 19.05 10.63
C TYR A 69 -5.40 20.13 10.62
N SER A 70 -5.02 21.40 10.51
CA SER A 70 -5.97 22.52 10.46
C SER A 70 -6.89 22.50 9.24
N HIS A 71 -6.46 21.86 8.15
CA HIS A 71 -7.23 21.67 6.93
C HIS A 71 -7.23 20.18 6.55
N ASN A 72 -8.26 19.78 5.81
CA ASN A 72 -8.35 18.47 5.22
C ASN A 72 -7.33 18.31 4.09
N ILE A 73 -6.79 17.11 3.93
CA ILE A 73 -5.87 16.78 2.84
C ILE A 73 -6.65 16.08 1.75
N ILE A 74 -6.79 16.75 0.60
CA ILE A 74 -7.39 16.18 -0.60
C ILE A 74 -6.28 15.49 -1.39
N PHE A 75 -6.47 14.22 -1.70
CA PHE A 75 -5.52 13.39 -2.42
C PHE A 75 -6.20 12.76 -3.63
N GLU A 76 -5.74 13.12 -4.82
CA GLU A 76 -6.22 12.53 -6.06
C GLU A 76 -5.49 11.21 -6.33
N VAL A 77 -6.27 10.12 -6.39
CA VAL A 77 -5.74 8.79 -6.71
C VAL A 77 -5.77 8.60 -8.23
N PRO A 78 -4.68 8.05 -8.83
CA PRO A 78 -4.67 7.70 -10.25
C PRO A 78 -5.86 6.85 -10.65
N LYS A 79 -6.39 7.07 -11.86
CA LYS A 79 -7.61 6.41 -12.37
C LYS A 79 -7.52 4.88 -12.40
N GLU A 80 -6.31 4.34 -12.45
CA GLU A 80 -6.02 2.90 -12.49
C GLU A 80 -6.26 2.20 -11.13
N ILE A 81 -6.39 2.96 -10.05
CA ILE A 81 -6.61 2.43 -8.70
C ILE A 81 -8.01 2.83 -8.23
N LYS A 82 -8.77 1.84 -7.77
CA LYS A 82 -10.04 2.05 -7.10
C LYS A 82 -9.81 2.30 -5.63
N VAL A 83 -10.50 3.31 -5.10
CA VAL A 83 -10.46 3.68 -3.69
C VAL A 83 -11.82 3.40 -3.08
N ALA A 84 -11.83 2.70 -1.95
CA ALA A 84 -12.99 2.57 -1.10
C ALA A 84 -12.63 3.01 0.33
N THR A 85 -13.51 3.80 0.95
CA THR A 85 -13.35 4.19 2.35
C THR A 85 -14.50 3.62 3.18
N GLU A 86 -14.17 3.00 4.30
CA GLU A 86 -15.12 2.43 5.25
C GLU A 86 -14.99 3.15 6.60
N GLN A 87 -16.09 3.72 7.08
CA GLN A 87 -16.21 4.31 8.41
C GLN A 87 -17.32 3.60 9.18
N LEU A 88 -16.99 2.48 9.81
CA LEU A 88 -17.91 1.77 10.69
C LEU A 88 -17.91 2.40 12.07
N LYS A 89 -19.10 2.62 12.64
CA LYS A 89 -19.23 3.15 14.01
C LYS A 89 -18.53 2.22 15.00
N GLY A 90 -17.56 2.75 15.75
CA GLY A 90 -16.77 2.00 16.73
C GLY A 90 -15.49 1.36 16.20
N GLN A 91 -15.21 1.43 14.90
CA GLN A 91 -13.96 0.98 14.31
C GLN A 91 -13.15 2.15 13.74
N ASN A 92 -11.85 1.92 13.59
CA ASN A 92 -10.96 2.87 12.93
C ASN A 92 -11.35 3.00 11.45
N PRO A 93 -11.40 4.22 10.88
CA PRO A 93 -11.61 4.39 9.44
C PRO A 93 -10.59 3.59 8.65
N THR A 94 -11.05 2.88 7.63
CA THR A 94 -10.21 2.04 6.78
C THR A 94 -10.29 2.53 5.35
N ILE A 95 -9.15 2.54 4.66
CA ILE A 95 -9.04 2.85 3.24
C ILE A 95 -8.57 1.57 2.55
N THR A 96 -9.39 1.07 1.63
CA THR A 96 -9.06 -0.04 0.77
C THR A 96 -8.69 0.52 -0.60
N LEU A 97 -7.48 0.17 -1.05
CA LEU A 97 -6.98 0.48 -2.38
C LEU A 97 -6.93 -0.81 -3.19
N GLU A 98 -7.52 -0.80 -4.37
CA GLU A 98 -7.55 -1.93 -5.28
C GLU A 98 -6.97 -1.52 -6.63
N GLY A 99 -6.14 -2.38 -7.23
CA GLY A 99 -5.57 -2.12 -8.54
C GLY A 99 -4.82 -3.32 -9.10
N ASN A 100 -4.51 -3.24 -10.38
CA ASN A 100 -3.86 -4.36 -11.09
C ASN A 100 -2.33 -4.26 -11.03
N ASP A 101 -1.79 -3.04 -10.95
CA ASP A 101 -0.35 -2.83 -10.78
C ASP A 101 0.05 -2.78 -9.30
N ARG A 102 0.81 -3.79 -8.88
CA ARG A 102 1.39 -3.90 -7.54
C ARG A 102 2.33 -2.74 -7.19
N GLN A 103 3.08 -2.21 -8.15
CA GLN A 103 4.05 -1.14 -7.93
C GLN A 103 3.33 0.18 -7.68
N LEU A 104 2.43 0.58 -8.58
CA LEU A 104 1.62 1.79 -8.43
C LEU A 104 0.78 1.75 -7.14
N LEU A 105 0.11 0.63 -6.87
CA LEU A 105 -0.67 0.45 -5.65
C LEU A 105 0.19 0.63 -4.39
N GLY A 106 1.42 0.10 -4.42
CA GLY A 106 2.38 0.27 -3.33
C GLY A 106 2.85 1.70 -3.16
N ALA A 107 3.13 2.41 -4.25
CA ALA A 107 3.57 3.80 -4.23
C ALA A 107 2.48 4.72 -3.68
N VAL A 108 1.23 4.55 -4.14
CA VAL A 108 0.08 5.32 -3.66
C VAL A 108 -0.18 5.07 -2.17
N ALA A 109 -0.21 3.80 -1.74
CA ALA A 109 -0.40 3.47 -0.34
C ALA A 109 0.72 4.04 0.55
N ALA A 110 1.97 4.00 0.09
CA ALA A 110 3.11 4.59 0.79
C ALA A 110 3.01 6.12 0.87
N LYS A 111 2.50 6.77 -0.18
CA LYS A 111 2.26 8.22 -0.19
C LYS A 111 1.19 8.61 0.83
N ILE A 112 0.06 7.91 0.87
CA ILE A 112 -1.00 8.14 1.85
C ILE A 112 -0.46 7.96 3.29
N ARG A 113 0.32 6.89 3.54
CA ARG A 113 0.98 6.68 4.84
C ARG A 113 1.96 7.80 5.20
N SER A 114 2.62 8.41 4.21
CA SER A 114 3.57 9.50 4.45
C SER A 114 2.92 10.78 4.96
N LEU A 115 1.62 11.00 4.69
CA LEU A 115 0.87 12.19 5.12
C LEU A 115 0.76 12.28 6.65
N ARG A 116 0.58 11.15 7.32
CA ARG A 116 0.64 11.04 8.79
C ARG A 116 1.21 9.68 9.19
N LYS A 117 2.52 9.61 9.35
CA LYS A 117 3.20 8.39 9.78
C LYS A 117 2.75 7.99 11.20
N PRO A 118 2.70 6.68 11.52
CA PRO A 118 2.38 6.22 12.87
C PRO A 118 3.37 6.77 13.90
N GLU A 119 2.84 7.40 14.94
CA GLU A 119 3.64 7.96 16.03
C GLU A 119 4.22 6.86 16.93
N PRO A 120 5.44 7.06 17.48
CA PRO A 120 6.12 6.04 18.28
C PRO A 120 5.52 5.86 19.69
N TYR A 121 4.58 6.69 20.14
CA TYR A 121 4.00 6.58 21.49
C TYR A 121 2.63 5.91 21.46
N LYS A 122 1.63 6.60 20.92
CA LYS A 122 0.25 6.12 20.86
C LYS A 122 -0.07 5.35 19.58
N GLY A 123 0.86 5.29 18.61
CA GLY A 123 0.63 4.66 17.31
C GLY A 123 -0.37 5.42 16.43
N LYS A 124 -0.67 6.68 16.73
CA LYS A 124 -1.61 7.49 15.95
C LYS A 124 -1.03 7.78 14.57
N GLY A 125 -1.83 7.65 13.53
CA GLY A 125 -1.42 7.85 12.15
C GLY A 125 -2.10 6.87 11.20
N VAL A 126 -1.68 6.93 9.95
CA VAL A 126 -2.07 5.98 8.91
C VAL A 126 -1.12 4.79 8.99
N ARG A 127 -1.64 3.59 9.20
CA ARG A 127 -0.88 2.34 9.21
C ARG A 127 -1.37 1.38 8.13
N TYR A 128 -0.55 0.42 7.73
CA TYR A 128 -1.08 -0.75 7.03
C TYR A 128 -1.90 -1.62 8.00
N GLN A 129 -2.94 -2.28 7.48
CA GLN A 129 -3.67 -3.26 8.26
C GLN A 129 -2.71 -4.37 8.73
N GLY A 130 -2.69 -4.63 10.04
CA GLY A 130 -1.75 -5.59 10.66
C GLY A 130 -0.31 -5.08 10.86
N GLU A 131 0.00 -3.82 10.55
CA GLU A 131 1.34 -3.25 10.80
C GLU A 131 1.64 -3.17 12.30
N VAL A 132 2.74 -3.81 12.71
CA VAL A 132 3.23 -3.73 14.10
C VAL A 132 4.02 -2.44 14.30
N VAL A 133 3.44 -1.49 15.03
CA VAL A 133 4.09 -0.23 15.40
C VAL A 133 4.79 -0.39 16.75
N ARG A 134 6.12 -0.23 16.76
CA ARG A 134 6.90 -0.22 18.01
C ARG A 134 6.51 1.00 18.84
N LYS A 135 5.97 0.75 20.04
CA LYS A 135 5.60 1.80 21.00
C LYS A 135 6.73 2.01 21.99
N LYS A 136 7.14 3.27 22.17
CA LYS A 136 7.99 3.72 23.27
C LYS A 136 7.11 4.11 24.44
N ALA A 137 7.56 3.81 25.66
CA ALA A 137 6.91 4.32 26.85
C ALA A 137 6.93 5.86 26.82
N GLY A 138 5.76 6.47 26.99
CA GLY A 138 5.68 7.91 27.26
C GLY A 138 6.09 8.18 28.72
N LYS A 139 6.13 9.46 29.10
CA LYS A 139 6.18 9.81 30.52
C LYS A 139 4.95 9.18 31.19
N ALA A 140 5.19 8.29 32.16
CA ALA A 140 4.15 7.90 33.10
C ALA A 140 3.83 9.14 33.92
N ALA A 141 2.80 9.90 33.53
CA ALA A 141 2.11 10.70 34.51
C ALA A 141 1.51 9.68 35.47
N GLY A 142 2.13 9.55 36.66
CA GLY A 142 1.65 8.69 37.71
C GLY A 142 0.15 8.91 37.92
N LYS A 143 -0.58 7.82 37.98
CA LYS A 143 -1.71 7.73 38.89
C LYS A 143 -1.24 6.97 40.11
#